data_AF-A0A7X8PJG2-F1
#
_entry.id   AF-A0A7X8PJG2-F1
#
_cell.length_a   1.000
_cell.length_b   1.000
_cell.length_c   1.000
_cell.angle_alpha   90.00
_cell.angle_beta   90.00
_cell.angle_gamma   90.00
#
_symmetry.space_group_name_H-M   'P 1'
#
loop_
_entity.id
_entity.type
_entity.pdbx_description
1 polymer ?
#
loop_
_entity_poly.entity_id
_entity_poly.type
_entity_poly.pdbx_seq_one_letter_code
_entity_poly.pdbx_strand_id
1 'polypeptide(L)'
;MTDEQLIPADPTSRDFEIGYFIAASGSYLQLEWQAARGDRWRKGDWILLPYVHPVVDPTRKRFLTDVKKAIGLRGSDKVKLAERLLQKLRSVESAKKLIDIYSRHFAGGHNSISMSLYSGPLSRRSEEGRDPTNLPGGWHSSLEEPAYGRFFWRQGGSGWLSTGDAALRQDKWRRPWQEFFGYFGERIAVMTLPHHGSANNFHSDIVDFSGLQFALATTVEARNRVARLRETLGEVESKGIRTRVIDDERLARFTVTCERSMS
;
A
#
# COMPACT_ATOMS: atom_id res chain seq x y z
N MET A 1 0.47 14.62 11.95
CA MET A 1 -0.92 14.66 11.47
C MET A 1 -1.78 14.68 12.73
N THR A 2 -2.43 15.80 13.04
CA THR A 2 -3.35 15.90 14.18
C THR A 2 -4.67 15.21 13.82
N ASP A 3 -5.32 14.53 14.77
CA ASP A 3 -6.55 13.73 14.56
C ASP A 3 -7.70 14.49 13.87
N GLU A 4 -7.65 15.82 13.87
CA GLU A 4 -8.70 16.72 13.35
C GLU A 4 -8.87 16.72 11.82
N GLN A 5 -8.01 16.04 11.05
CA GLN A 5 -8.10 15.99 9.58
C GLN A 5 -8.61 14.64 9.02
N LEU A 6 -8.96 13.67 9.87
CA LEU A 6 -9.45 12.37 9.44
C LEU A 6 -10.94 12.43 9.11
N ILE A 7 -11.33 11.95 7.93
CA ILE A 7 -12.74 11.81 7.54
C ILE A 7 -13.19 10.40 7.95
N PRO A 8 -14.15 10.25 8.89
CA PRO A 8 -14.71 8.95 9.23
C PRO A 8 -15.31 8.31 7.97
N ALA A 9 -15.04 7.02 7.74
CA ALA A 9 -15.81 6.29 6.76
C ALA A 9 -17.26 6.17 7.25
N ASP A 10 -18.25 6.34 6.38
CA ASP A 10 -19.66 6.14 6.71
C ASP A 10 -20.02 4.66 6.51
N PRO A 11 -20.16 3.86 7.58
CA PRO A 11 -20.51 2.44 7.48
C PRO A 11 -21.98 2.22 7.10
N THR A 12 -22.79 3.27 7.00
CA THR A 12 -24.22 3.22 6.63
C THR A 12 -24.46 3.52 5.15
N SER A 13 -23.48 4.10 4.44
CA SER A 13 -23.44 4.19 2.97
C SER A 13 -23.16 2.80 2.36
N ARG A 14 -24.14 1.90 2.49
CA ARG A 14 -24.18 0.66 1.73
C ARG A 14 -24.76 0.98 0.37
N ASP A 15 -23.93 1.47 -0.54
CA ASP A 15 -24.38 1.69 -1.92
C ASP A 15 -24.79 0.37 -2.60
N PHE A 16 -24.39 -0.80 -2.06
CA PHE A 16 -24.71 -2.12 -2.60
C PHE A 16 -24.87 -3.19 -1.50
N GLU A 17 -25.71 -4.20 -1.73
CA GLU A 17 -25.94 -5.37 -0.84
C GLU A 17 -24.69 -6.27 -0.65
N ILE A 18 -23.58 -5.95 -1.30
CA ILE A 18 -22.32 -6.69 -1.27
C ILE A 18 -21.33 -5.88 -0.42
N GLY A 19 -20.75 -6.50 0.61
CA GLY A 19 -20.04 -5.85 1.73
C GLY A 19 -18.71 -5.15 1.42
N TYR A 20 -18.69 -4.21 0.47
CA TYR A 20 -17.59 -3.29 0.24
C TYR A 20 -17.96 -1.86 0.65
N PHE A 21 -16.97 -1.10 1.12
CA PHE A 21 -17.09 0.32 1.40
C PHE A 21 -16.07 1.09 0.56
N ILE A 22 -16.49 2.22 -0.02
CA ILE A 22 -15.57 3.13 -0.71
C ILE A 22 -14.89 3.99 0.36
N ALA A 23 -13.62 3.71 0.62
CA ALA A 23 -12.80 4.49 1.54
C ALA A 23 -12.08 5.64 0.80
N ALA A 24 -12.20 6.85 1.32
CA ALA A 24 -11.42 8.00 0.88
C ALA A 24 -10.01 7.98 1.49
N SER A 25 -9.14 8.88 1.04
CA SER A 25 -7.85 9.10 1.69
C SER A 25 -8.05 9.52 3.15
N GLY A 26 -7.35 8.87 4.08
CA GLY A 26 -7.49 9.14 5.50
C GLY A 26 -8.74 8.51 6.13
N SER A 27 -9.43 7.62 5.40
CA SER A 27 -10.55 6.87 5.97
C SER A 27 -10.09 6.06 7.18
N TYR A 28 -10.71 6.39 8.30
CA TYR A 28 -10.56 5.71 9.56
C TYR A 28 -11.68 4.67 9.74
N LEU A 29 -11.28 3.49 10.19
CA LEU A 29 -12.14 2.33 10.42
C LEU A 29 -11.91 1.84 11.85
N GLN A 30 -13.00 1.51 12.54
CA GLN A 30 -12.93 0.73 13.76
C GLN A 30 -13.18 -0.73 13.40
N LEU A 31 -12.17 -1.56 13.59
CA LEU A 31 -12.28 -3.01 13.44
C LEU A 31 -12.82 -3.59 14.74
N GLU A 32 -13.83 -4.43 14.64
CA GLU A 32 -14.36 -5.19 15.76
C GLU A 32 -14.27 -6.68 15.48
N TRP A 33 -13.78 -7.46 16.45
CA TRP A 33 -13.67 -8.91 16.29
C TRP A 33 -13.89 -9.66 17.60
N GLN A 34 -14.28 -10.93 17.47
CA GLN A 34 -14.35 -11.93 18.54
C GLN A 34 -13.54 -13.15 18.10
N ALA A 35 -12.81 -13.77 19.02
CA ALA A 35 -12.01 -14.96 18.69
C ALA A 35 -12.89 -16.23 18.62
N ALA A 36 -13.86 -16.35 19.52
CA ALA A 36 -14.91 -17.34 19.48
C ALA A 36 -16.29 -16.70 19.67
N ARG A 37 -17.33 -17.40 19.20
CA ARG A 37 -18.73 -16.98 19.39
C ARG A 37 -19.04 -16.94 20.89
N GLY A 38 -19.40 -15.76 21.39
CA GLY A 38 -19.68 -15.54 22.82
C GLY A 38 -18.57 -14.82 23.58
N ASP A 39 -17.38 -14.63 22.97
CA ASP A 39 -16.32 -13.82 23.56
C ASP A 39 -16.70 -12.33 23.66
N ARG A 40 -15.98 -11.55 24.47
CA ARG A 40 -16.11 -10.09 24.43
C ARG A 40 -15.60 -9.54 23.10
N TRP A 41 -16.40 -8.68 22.45
CA TRP A 41 -15.96 -7.91 21.28
C TRP A 41 -14.73 -7.08 21.62
N ARG A 42 -13.69 -7.24 20.82
CA ARG A 42 -12.50 -6.40 20.82
C ARG A 42 -12.66 -5.32 19.77
N LYS A 43 -12.07 -4.17 20.05
CA LYS A 43 -12.03 -3.02 19.16
C LYS A 43 -10.58 -2.70 18.87
N GLY A 44 -10.30 -2.37 17.62
CA GLY A 44 -9.01 -1.91 17.16
C GLY A 44 -9.24 -0.80 16.16
N ASP A 45 -8.33 0.14 16.14
CA ASP A 45 -8.38 1.21 15.18
C ASP A 45 -7.59 0.83 13.92
N TRP A 46 -8.02 1.32 12.77
CA TRP A 46 -7.42 1.00 11.49
C TRP A 46 -7.57 2.16 10.54
N ILE A 47 -6.53 2.45 9.77
CA ILE A 47 -6.54 3.54 8.80
C ILE A 47 -6.02 3.07 7.45
N LEU A 48 -6.67 3.57 6.40
CA LEU A 48 -6.17 3.50 5.04
C LEU A 48 -5.58 4.86 4.67
N LEU A 49 -4.26 4.91 4.56
CA LEU A 49 -3.53 6.16 4.34
C LEU A 49 -2.75 6.10 3.01
N PRO A 50 -3.38 6.52 1.90
CA PRO A 50 -2.72 6.57 0.61
C PRO A 50 -1.81 7.79 0.53
N TYR A 51 -0.66 7.61 -0.12
CA TYR A 51 0.29 8.65 -0.45
C TYR A 51 0.60 8.61 -1.94
N VAL A 52 0.46 9.74 -2.62
CA VAL A 52 0.82 9.92 -4.02
C VAL A 52 1.78 11.09 -4.10
N HIS A 53 2.92 10.92 -4.77
CA HIS A 53 3.86 12.01 -4.95
C HIS A 53 3.17 13.19 -5.65
N PRO A 54 3.37 14.43 -5.18
CA PRO A 54 2.74 15.59 -5.79
C PRO A 54 3.24 15.77 -7.23
N VAL A 55 2.29 15.96 -8.15
CA VAL A 55 2.57 16.36 -9.52
C VAL A 55 2.67 17.88 -9.56
N VAL A 56 3.72 18.40 -10.20
CA VAL A 56 3.92 19.84 -10.43
C VAL A 56 2.67 20.45 -11.11
N ASP A 57 2.07 21.45 -10.47
CA ASP A 57 0.79 22.04 -10.87
C ASP A 57 0.71 22.47 -12.35
N PRO A 58 1.72 23.16 -12.92
CA PRO A 58 1.77 23.46 -14.35
C PRO A 58 1.60 22.22 -15.24
N THR A 59 2.26 21.11 -14.92
CA THR A 59 2.16 19.86 -15.69
C THR A 59 0.77 19.27 -15.56
N ARG A 60 0.20 19.23 -14.35
CA ARG A 60 -1.18 18.77 -14.11
C ARG A 60 -2.20 19.59 -14.90
N LYS A 61 -2.06 20.92 -14.92
CA LYS A 61 -2.95 21.83 -15.67
C LYS A 61 -2.86 21.58 -17.18
N ARG A 62 -1.65 21.43 -17.72
CA ARG A 62 -1.44 21.13 -19.15
C ARG A 62 -2.01 19.76 -19.53
N PHE A 63 -1.75 18.74 -18.71
CA PHE A 63 -2.31 17.40 -18.90
C PHE A 63 -3.84 17.43 -18.95
N LEU A 64 -4.50 18.06 -17.98
CA LEU A 64 -5.95 18.16 -17.94
C LEU A 64 -6.51 18.92 -19.16
N THR A 65 -5.81 19.96 -19.63
CA THR A 65 -6.19 20.72 -20.82
C THR A 65 -6.15 19.85 -22.07
N ASP A 66 -5.09 19.08 -22.26
CA ASP A 66 -4.96 18.17 -23.41
C ASP A 66 -6.00 17.04 -23.36
N VAL A 67 -6.26 16.48 -22.18
CA VAL A 67 -7.32 15.46 -22.00
C VAL A 67 -8.69 16.04 -22.38
N LYS A 68 -9.04 17.22 -21.85
CA LYS A 68 -10.31 17.90 -22.19
C LYS A 68 -10.45 18.15 -23.68
N LYS A 69 -9.38 18.59 -24.34
CA LYS A 69 -9.34 18.77 -25.80
C LYS A 69 -9.57 17.44 -26.53
N ALA A 70 -8.94 16.36 -26.09
CA ALA A 70 -9.06 15.05 -26.72
C ALA A 70 -10.46 14.42 -26.59
N ILE A 71 -11.15 14.68 -25.48
CA ILE A 71 -12.53 14.22 -25.26
C ILE A 71 -13.59 15.25 -25.71
N GLY A 72 -13.17 16.36 -26.33
CA GLY A 72 -14.05 17.43 -26.82
C GLY A 72 -14.84 18.14 -25.73
N LEU A 73 -14.37 18.14 -24.48
CA LEU A 73 -15.05 18.78 -23.36
C LEU A 73 -14.60 20.24 -23.22
N ARG A 74 -15.58 21.15 -23.07
CA ARG A 74 -15.37 22.54 -22.68
C ARG A 74 -15.87 22.75 -21.24
N GLY A 75 -15.21 23.63 -20.50
CA GLY A 75 -15.56 23.95 -19.11
C GLY A 75 -14.97 23.00 -18.06
N SER A 76 -15.56 23.00 -16.87
CA SER A 76 -15.06 22.33 -15.66
C SER A 76 -16.06 21.34 -15.03
N ASP A 77 -17.09 20.94 -15.78
CA ASP A 77 -18.08 19.96 -15.33
C ASP A 77 -17.43 18.59 -15.12
N LYS A 78 -17.36 18.17 -13.84
CA LYS A 78 -16.70 16.92 -13.43
C LYS A 78 -17.50 15.67 -13.84
N VAL A 79 -18.83 15.74 -13.85
CA VAL A 79 -19.69 14.61 -14.22
C VAL A 79 -19.54 14.34 -15.72
N LYS A 80 -19.66 15.39 -16.54
CA LYS A 80 -19.44 15.28 -17.99
C LYS A 80 -18.01 14.86 -18.34
N LEU A 81 -17.02 15.29 -17.55
CA LEU A 81 -15.64 14.83 -17.70
C LEU A 81 -15.54 13.32 -17.51
N ALA A 82 -16.09 12.78 -16.42
CA ALA A 82 -16.06 11.35 -16.13
C ALA A 82 -16.77 10.53 -17.22
N GLU A 83 -17.99 10.92 -17.60
CA GLU A 83 -18.78 10.22 -18.63
C GLU A 83 -18.05 10.15 -19.97
N ARG A 84 -17.52 11.28 -20.44
CA ARG A 84 -16.80 11.34 -21.73
C ARG A 84 -15.47 10.61 -21.69
N LEU A 85 -14.77 10.66 -20.57
CA LEU A 85 -13.54 9.91 -20.39
C LEU A 85 -13.83 8.41 -20.48
N LEU A 86 -14.84 7.91 -19.75
CA LEU A 86 -15.27 6.51 -19.79
C LEU A 86 -15.68 6.08 -21.21
N GLN A 87 -16.44 6.92 -21.91
CA GLN A 87 -16.82 6.65 -23.29
C GLN A 87 -15.60 6.48 -24.20
N LYS A 88 -14.59 7.36 -24.05
CA LYS A 88 -13.35 7.31 -24.86
C LYS A 88 -12.44 6.15 -24.49
N LEU A 89 -12.40 5.75 -23.22
CA LEU A 89 -11.62 4.60 -22.77
C LEU A 89 -12.15 3.26 -23.30
N ARG A 90 -13.43 3.18 -23.71
CA ARG A 90 -14.01 1.98 -24.34
C ARG A 90 -13.55 1.73 -25.78
N SER A 91 -12.90 2.71 -26.42
CA SER A 91 -12.36 2.58 -27.78
C SER A 91 -10.83 2.47 -27.72
N VAL A 92 -10.26 1.43 -28.33
CA VAL A 92 -8.80 1.22 -28.36
C VAL A 92 -8.06 2.41 -28.99
N GLU A 93 -8.59 2.97 -30.08
CA GLU A 93 -7.98 4.12 -30.75
C GLU A 93 -8.00 5.37 -29.86
N SER A 94 -9.14 5.65 -29.23
CA SER A 94 -9.27 6.77 -28.31
C SER A 94 -8.43 6.59 -27.04
N ALA A 95 -8.33 5.35 -26.53
CA ALA A 95 -7.48 5.01 -25.40
C ALA A 95 -5.98 5.22 -25.73
N LYS A 96 -5.52 4.80 -26.92
CA LYS A 96 -4.15 5.09 -27.39
C LYS A 96 -3.84 6.58 -27.37
N LYS A 97 -4.75 7.41 -27.88
CA LYS A 97 -4.61 8.87 -27.84
C LYS A 97 -4.49 9.42 -26.42
N LEU A 98 -5.25 8.87 -25.47
CA LEU A 98 -5.15 9.25 -24.05
C LEU A 98 -3.83 8.78 -23.42
N ILE A 99 -3.33 7.60 -23.78
CA ILE A 99 -2.01 7.10 -23.38
C ILE A 99 -0.90 8.00 -23.91
N ASP A 100 -0.99 8.44 -25.17
CA ASP A 100 -0.02 9.36 -25.78
C ASP A 100 -0.02 10.72 -25.07
N ILE A 101 -1.20 11.23 -24.71
CA ILE A 101 -1.32 12.44 -23.90
C ILE A 101 -0.63 12.25 -22.55
N TYR A 102 -0.93 11.17 -21.85
CA TYR A 102 -0.32 10.86 -20.56
C TYR A 102 1.21 10.79 -20.67
N SER A 103 1.73 10.03 -21.63
CA SER A 103 3.18 9.82 -21.83
C SER A 103 3.93 11.11 -22.18
N ARG A 104 3.30 12.07 -22.87
CA ARG A 104 3.90 13.39 -23.16
C ARG A 104 4.06 14.27 -21.92
N HIS A 105 3.17 14.13 -20.92
CA HIS A 105 3.24 14.93 -19.69
C HIS A 105 4.02 14.24 -18.58
N PHE A 106 4.17 12.92 -18.66
CA PHE A 106 4.72 12.09 -17.60
C PHE A 106 5.78 11.13 -18.17
N ALA A 107 7.05 11.53 -18.05
CA ALA A 107 8.20 10.87 -18.68
C ALA A 107 8.47 9.42 -18.20
N GLY A 108 7.93 9.02 -17.05
CA GLY A 108 8.03 7.63 -16.54
C GLY A 108 7.01 6.68 -17.15
N GLY A 109 6.24 7.10 -18.18
CA GLY A 109 5.16 6.31 -18.75
C GLY A 109 4.11 5.96 -17.69
N HIS A 110 3.47 4.79 -17.84
CA HIS A 110 2.37 4.32 -16.98
C HIS A 110 2.70 4.28 -15.46
N ASN A 111 3.97 4.30 -15.08
CA ASN A 111 4.42 4.28 -13.68
C ASN A 111 4.85 5.65 -13.14
N SER A 112 4.61 6.72 -13.90
CA SER A 112 5.04 8.07 -13.51
C SER A 112 4.35 8.58 -12.25
N ILE A 113 3.12 8.13 -11.99
CA ILE A 113 2.36 8.44 -10.80
C ILE A 113 2.06 7.12 -10.14
N SER A 114 2.69 6.88 -8.99
CA SER A 114 2.46 5.71 -8.16
C SER A 114 1.81 6.13 -6.84
N MET A 115 0.96 5.24 -6.31
CA MET A 115 0.39 5.36 -4.98
C MET A 115 1.07 4.34 -4.07
N SER A 116 1.51 4.79 -2.90
CA SER A 116 1.77 3.93 -1.76
C SER A 116 0.57 3.94 -0.83
N LEU A 117 0.30 2.84 -0.13
CA LEU A 117 -0.82 2.74 0.80
C LEU A 117 -0.35 2.08 2.10
N TYR A 118 -0.48 2.80 3.20
CA TYR A 118 -0.48 2.19 4.51
C TYR A 118 -1.88 1.68 4.86
N SER A 119 -1.95 0.44 5.34
CA SER A 119 -3.16 -0.19 5.89
C SER A 119 -2.78 -0.82 7.21
N GLY A 120 -3.23 -0.24 8.32
CA GLY A 120 -2.81 -0.70 9.63
C GLY A 120 -3.38 0.10 10.79
N PRO A 121 -2.94 -0.22 12.02
CA PRO A 121 -3.35 0.51 13.21
C PRO A 121 -3.03 2.00 13.14
N LEU A 122 -3.96 2.86 13.58
CA LEU A 122 -3.72 4.31 13.68
C LEU A 122 -2.98 4.65 14.98
N SER A 123 -3.41 4.06 16.10
CA SER A 123 -2.93 4.32 17.45
C SER A 123 -1.55 3.75 17.64
N ARG A 124 -0.73 4.43 18.43
CA ARG A 124 0.51 3.83 18.93
C ARG A 124 0.11 2.87 20.04
N ARG A 125 0.78 1.72 20.12
CA ARG A 125 0.60 0.83 21.27
C ARG A 125 1.09 1.61 22.49
N SER A 126 0.21 1.93 23.44
CA SER A 126 0.60 2.67 24.64
C SER A 126 1.63 1.86 25.42
N GLU A 127 2.73 2.50 25.83
CA GLU A 127 3.73 1.86 26.70
C GLU A 127 3.14 1.51 28.08
N GLU A 128 2.11 2.23 28.50
CA GLU A 128 1.41 2.10 29.78
C GLU A 128 0.57 0.82 29.92
N GLY A 129 0.46 0.00 28.86
CA GLY A 129 -0.30 -1.25 28.86
C GLY A 129 0.55 -2.52 28.74
N ARG A 130 1.87 -2.45 28.97
CA ARG A 130 2.71 -3.66 29.12
C ARG A 130 2.41 -4.33 30.46
N ASP A 131 1.23 -4.89 30.61
CA ASP A 131 1.00 -5.93 31.60
C ASP A 131 1.73 -7.19 31.09
N PRO A 132 2.82 -7.64 31.75
CA PRO A 132 3.61 -8.79 31.30
C PRO A 132 2.80 -10.10 31.31
N THR A 133 1.62 -10.12 31.95
CA THR A 133 0.69 -11.25 31.95
C THR A 133 -0.34 -11.19 30.81
N ASN A 134 -0.48 -10.05 30.14
CA ASN A 134 -1.38 -9.81 29.00
C ASN A 134 -0.58 -9.49 27.74
N LEU A 135 0.39 -10.34 27.37
CA LEU A 135 0.91 -10.31 26.01
C LEU A 135 -0.26 -10.65 25.07
N PRO A 136 -0.77 -9.70 24.24
CA PRO A 136 -1.68 -10.09 23.18
C PRO A 136 -0.95 -11.13 22.34
N GLY A 137 -1.70 -12.14 21.92
CA GLY A 137 -1.20 -13.30 21.19
C GLY A 137 -0.11 -12.97 20.18
N GLY A 138 0.85 -13.88 20.04
CA GLY A 138 1.80 -13.79 18.94
C GLY A 138 1.08 -13.76 17.60
N TRP A 139 1.56 -12.93 16.68
CA TRP A 139 1.10 -12.98 15.31
C TRP A 139 1.72 -14.21 14.64
N HIS A 140 0.90 -14.92 13.87
CA HIS A 140 1.32 -16.04 13.05
C HIS A 140 1.37 -15.56 11.61
N SER A 141 2.33 -16.04 10.84
CA SER A 141 2.23 -15.99 9.39
C SER A 141 2.38 -17.39 8.84
N SER A 142 1.53 -17.70 7.88
CA SER A 142 1.62 -18.90 7.07
C SER A 142 1.93 -18.46 5.64
N LEU A 143 3.05 -18.95 5.13
CA LEU A 143 3.29 -19.02 3.70
C LEU A 143 2.67 -20.34 3.22
N GLU A 144 1.80 -20.29 2.22
CA GLU A 144 1.23 -21.51 1.63
C GLU A 144 2.29 -22.17 0.73
N GLU A 145 3.29 -22.84 1.33
CA GLU A 145 4.18 -23.84 0.71
C GLU A 145 4.90 -24.65 1.82
N PRO A 146 5.11 -25.97 1.64
CA PRO A 146 5.57 -26.87 2.71
C PRO A 146 7.02 -26.62 3.21
N ALA A 147 7.85 -25.89 2.46
CA ALA A 147 9.26 -25.65 2.83
C ALA A 147 9.47 -24.51 3.83
N TYR A 148 8.49 -23.63 4.05
CA TYR A 148 8.73 -22.38 4.77
C TYR A 148 8.17 -22.33 6.19
N GLY A 149 7.26 -23.23 6.56
CA GLY A 149 6.74 -23.36 7.92
C GLY A 149 5.89 -22.18 8.40
N ARG A 150 5.41 -22.27 9.64
CA ARG A 150 4.68 -21.20 10.33
C ARG A 150 5.68 -20.29 11.04
N PHE A 151 5.55 -18.98 10.84
CA PHE A 151 6.37 -18.00 11.56
C PHE A 151 5.56 -17.36 12.68
N PHE A 152 6.17 -17.28 13.86
CA PHE A 152 5.59 -16.65 15.04
C PHE A 152 6.37 -15.36 15.33
N TRP A 153 5.70 -14.22 15.49
CA TRP A 153 6.34 -13.02 16.03
C TRP A 153 5.45 -12.28 17.02
N ARG A 154 6.08 -11.81 18.10
CA ARG A 154 5.41 -11.21 19.26
C ARG A 154 5.43 -9.67 19.27
N GLN A 155 6.21 -9.08 18.37
CA GLN A 155 6.47 -7.64 18.34
C GLN A 155 5.35 -6.90 17.60
N GLY A 156 4.97 -5.73 18.12
CA GLY A 156 3.87 -4.91 17.59
C GLY A 156 4.19 -4.47 16.16
N GLY A 157 3.25 -4.72 15.26
CA GLY A 157 3.38 -4.46 13.85
C GLY A 157 2.45 -5.39 13.08
N SER A 158 1.26 -4.89 12.75
CA SER A 158 0.30 -5.56 11.87
C SER A 158 -0.03 -4.71 10.64
N GLY A 159 0.56 -3.52 10.55
CA GLY A 159 0.39 -2.61 9.45
C GLY A 159 1.16 -3.06 8.22
N TRP A 160 0.54 -2.84 7.07
CA TRP A 160 1.04 -3.15 5.75
C TRP A 160 1.31 -1.86 5.01
N LEU A 161 2.47 -1.77 4.36
CA LEU A 161 2.82 -0.65 3.49
C LEU A 161 3.05 -1.17 2.06
N SER A 162 2.11 -0.91 1.17
CA SER A 162 2.34 -1.13 -0.25
C SER A 162 2.99 0.10 -0.88
N THR A 163 4.04 -0.08 -1.67
CA THR A 163 4.80 1.03 -2.27
C THR A 163 4.33 1.38 -3.68
N GLY A 164 3.63 0.44 -4.34
CA GLY A 164 3.40 0.48 -5.78
C GLY A 164 4.73 0.55 -6.53
N ASP A 165 4.76 1.34 -7.59
CA ASP A 165 5.91 1.53 -8.49
C ASP A 165 6.67 2.83 -8.20
N ALA A 166 6.60 3.33 -6.96
CA ALA A 166 7.21 4.59 -6.57
C ALA A 166 8.72 4.59 -6.85
N ALA A 167 9.24 5.69 -7.40
CA ALA A 167 10.64 5.85 -7.78
C ALA A 167 11.53 6.23 -6.58
N LEU A 168 11.48 5.44 -5.50
CA LEU A 168 12.08 5.75 -4.20
C LEU A 168 13.62 5.67 -4.19
N ARG A 169 14.25 5.30 -5.29
CA ARG A 169 15.70 5.48 -5.47
C ARG A 169 16.10 6.96 -5.46
N GLN A 170 15.23 7.84 -5.93
CA GLN A 170 15.52 9.27 -6.06
C GLN A 170 15.13 10.02 -4.78
N ASP A 171 16.06 10.79 -4.20
CA ASP A 171 15.86 11.55 -2.96
C ASP A 171 14.59 12.42 -2.96
N LYS A 172 14.33 13.11 -4.09
CA LYS A 172 13.16 13.99 -4.24
C LYS A 172 11.83 13.28 -4.01
N TRP A 173 11.78 11.97 -4.24
CA TRP A 173 10.60 11.14 -4.00
C TRP A 173 10.70 10.44 -2.64
N ARG A 174 11.87 9.88 -2.33
CA ARG A 174 12.10 9.12 -1.11
C ARG A 174 11.88 9.92 0.16
N ARG A 175 12.48 11.11 0.29
CA ARG A 175 12.45 11.85 1.57
C ARG A 175 11.03 12.24 1.99
N PRO A 176 10.20 12.85 1.13
CA PRO A 176 8.82 13.17 1.52
C PRO A 176 7.97 11.93 1.82
N TRP A 177 8.24 10.82 1.11
CA TRP A 177 7.57 9.55 1.37
C TRP A 177 7.94 8.96 2.73
N GLN A 178 9.23 8.98 3.09
CA GLN A 178 9.72 8.54 4.40
C GLN A 178 9.20 9.43 5.52
N GLU A 179 9.19 10.76 5.33
CA GLU A 179 8.63 11.70 6.30
C GLU A 179 7.14 11.42 6.55
N PHE A 180 6.38 11.17 5.48
CA PHE A 180 4.96 10.88 5.56
C PHE A 180 4.66 9.58 6.34
N PHE A 181 5.39 8.49 6.05
CA PHE A 181 5.17 7.20 6.71
C PHE A 181 5.97 7.00 8.00
N GLY A 182 6.94 7.86 8.30
CA GLY A 182 7.83 7.74 9.45
C GLY A 182 7.08 7.69 10.78
N TYR A 183 5.96 8.41 10.89
CA TYR A 183 5.07 8.32 12.06
C TYR A 183 4.60 6.89 12.32
N PHE A 184 4.43 6.06 11.29
CA PHE A 184 3.93 4.69 11.39
C PHE A 184 5.04 3.62 11.47
N GLY A 185 6.31 4.00 11.57
CA GLY A 185 7.45 3.07 11.45
C GLY A 185 7.39 1.83 12.35
N GLU A 186 6.97 1.98 13.62
CA GLU A 186 6.80 0.86 14.57
C GLU A 186 5.62 -0.07 14.25
N ARG A 187 4.72 0.35 13.35
CA ARG A 187 3.48 -0.38 13.02
C ARG A 187 3.56 -1.09 11.68
N ILE A 188 4.45 -0.65 10.80
CA ILE A 188 4.67 -1.26 9.48
C ILE A 188 5.48 -2.54 9.68
N ALA A 189 4.82 -3.70 9.66
CA ALA A 189 5.49 -5.00 9.76
C ALA A 189 5.74 -5.67 8.42
N VAL A 190 4.90 -5.37 7.44
CA VAL A 190 4.97 -5.94 6.09
C VAL A 190 5.03 -4.79 5.10
N MET A 191 5.97 -4.87 4.16
CA MET A 191 6.10 -3.91 3.08
C MET A 191 6.19 -4.63 1.74
N THR A 192 5.53 -4.15 0.69
CA THR A 192 5.91 -4.57 -0.68
C THR A 192 7.06 -3.70 -1.15
N LEU A 193 8.07 -4.26 -1.80
CA LEU A 193 9.16 -3.49 -2.38
C LEU A 193 8.70 -2.74 -3.65
N PRO A 194 9.24 -1.53 -3.92
CA PRO A 194 8.79 -0.72 -5.03
C PRO A 194 9.11 -1.38 -6.37
N HIS A 195 8.14 -1.30 -7.30
CA HIS A 195 8.24 -1.84 -8.65
C HIS A 195 8.81 -3.27 -8.66
N HIS A 196 8.11 -4.16 -7.95
CA HIS A 196 8.43 -5.58 -7.84
C HIS A 196 9.81 -5.89 -7.19
N GLY A 197 10.44 -4.93 -6.51
CA GLY A 197 11.80 -5.07 -5.96
C GLY A 197 12.92 -4.63 -6.90
N SER A 198 12.61 -3.86 -7.94
CA SER A 198 13.59 -3.31 -8.87
C SER A 198 14.61 -2.39 -8.19
N ALA A 199 15.90 -2.63 -8.43
CA ALA A 199 16.97 -1.76 -7.96
C ALA A 199 16.96 -0.36 -8.61
N ASN A 200 16.14 -0.13 -9.64
CA ASN A 200 15.94 1.22 -10.21
C ASN A 200 14.97 2.07 -9.37
N ASN A 201 14.17 1.44 -8.51
CA ASN A 201 13.16 2.08 -7.67
C ASN A 201 13.48 1.98 -6.18
N PHE A 202 14.41 1.11 -5.79
CA PHE A 202 14.80 0.85 -4.42
C PHE A 202 15.96 1.74 -3.92
N HIS A 203 15.95 2.01 -2.62
CA HIS A 203 17.06 2.59 -1.86
C HIS A 203 17.05 1.96 -0.45
N SER A 204 18.20 1.65 0.13
CA SER A 204 18.37 1.06 1.47
C SER A 204 17.44 1.65 2.54
N ASP A 205 17.31 2.98 2.55
CA ASP A 205 16.66 3.70 3.64
C ASP A 205 15.14 3.46 3.70
N ILE A 206 14.52 2.98 2.62
CA ILE A 206 13.06 2.79 2.60
C ILE A 206 12.60 1.64 3.49
N VAL A 207 13.52 0.80 3.94
CA VAL A 207 13.26 -0.33 4.84
C VAL A 207 13.67 -0.07 6.30
N ASP A 208 14.05 1.16 6.65
CA ASP A 208 14.50 1.51 8.01
C ASP A 208 13.36 1.74 9.01
N PHE A 209 12.19 1.14 8.77
CA PHE A 209 11.09 1.17 9.73
C PHE A 209 11.36 0.16 10.84
N SER A 210 11.34 0.61 12.10
CA SER A 210 11.64 -0.22 13.27
C SER A 210 10.70 -1.41 13.46
N GLY A 211 9.47 -1.32 12.94
CA GLY A 211 8.50 -2.41 12.97
C GLY A 211 8.65 -3.42 11.84
N LEU A 212 9.45 -3.15 10.80
CA LEU A 212 9.47 -3.91 9.55
C LEU A 212 10.14 -5.28 9.75
N GLN A 213 9.41 -6.32 9.35
CA GLN A 213 9.86 -7.71 9.48
C GLN A 213 9.89 -8.43 8.15
N PHE A 214 8.98 -8.07 7.24
CA PHE A 214 8.88 -8.68 5.92
C PHE A 214 8.88 -7.63 4.81
N ALA A 215 9.72 -7.85 3.80
CA ALA A 215 9.71 -7.11 2.55
C ALA A 215 9.41 -8.05 1.37
N LEU A 216 8.35 -7.77 0.64
CA LEU A 216 7.80 -8.67 -0.38
C LEU A 216 8.04 -8.10 -1.77
N ALA A 217 8.59 -8.90 -2.69
CA ALA A 217 8.61 -8.61 -4.12
C ALA A 217 7.46 -9.37 -4.78
N THR A 218 6.55 -8.66 -5.46
CA THR A 218 5.38 -9.28 -6.11
C THR A 218 5.66 -9.50 -7.59
N THR A 219 6.25 -10.63 -7.99
CA THR A 219 6.64 -10.86 -9.39
C THR A 219 6.75 -12.33 -9.74
N VAL A 220 6.72 -12.63 -11.04
CA VAL A 220 7.00 -13.99 -11.54
C VAL A 220 8.51 -14.20 -11.57
N GLU A 221 9.01 -15.02 -10.66
CA GLU A 221 10.46 -15.23 -10.41
C GLU A 221 11.15 -15.76 -11.67
N ALA A 222 10.50 -16.70 -12.36
CA ALA A 222 11.04 -17.35 -13.56
C ALA A 222 11.33 -16.39 -14.71
N ARG A 223 10.70 -15.21 -14.74
CA ARG A 223 10.79 -14.30 -15.89
C ARG A 223 12.04 -13.42 -15.87
N ASN A 224 12.77 -13.30 -14.75
CA ASN A 224 13.97 -12.46 -14.61
C ASN A 224 13.80 -11.03 -15.19
N ARG A 225 12.58 -10.47 -15.13
CA ARG A 225 12.27 -9.15 -15.74
C ARG A 225 12.54 -7.98 -14.82
N VAL A 226 12.74 -8.24 -13.52
CA VAL A 226 12.95 -7.20 -12.52
C VAL A 226 14.44 -6.90 -12.40
N ALA A 227 14.80 -5.64 -12.62
CA ALA A 227 16.18 -5.20 -12.61
C ALA A 227 16.84 -5.48 -11.24
N ARG A 228 17.86 -6.35 -11.25
CA ARG A 228 18.74 -6.66 -10.10
C ARG A 228 17.97 -7.04 -8.82
N LEU A 229 16.85 -7.75 -8.95
CA LEU A 229 15.99 -8.14 -7.82
C LEU A 229 16.77 -8.82 -6.69
N ARG A 230 17.64 -9.79 -7.00
CA ARG A 230 18.41 -10.53 -5.98
C ARG A 230 19.32 -9.62 -5.16
N GLU A 231 19.84 -8.55 -5.76
CA GLU A 231 20.68 -7.59 -5.05
C GLU A 231 19.84 -6.75 -4.08
N THR A 232 18.67 -6.27 -4.52
CA THR A 232 17.70 -5.61 -3.66
C THR A 232 17.31 -6.50 -2.47
N LEU A 233 16.97 -7.77 -2.71
CA LEU A 233 16.58 -8.70 -1.65
C LEU A 233 17.74 -8.95 -0.68
N GLY A 234 18.97 -9.18 -1.19
CA GLY A 234 20.15 -9.37 -0.35
C GLY A 234 20.48 -8.15 0.51
N GLU A 235 20.29 -6.94 -0.02
CA GLU A 235 20.48 -5.70 0.74
C GLU A 235 19.47 -5.58 1.89
N VAL A 236 18.20 -5.94 1.65
CA VAL A 236 17.17 -5.95 2.69
C VAL A 236 17.44 -7.03 3.75
N GLU A 237 17.86 -8.23 3.32
CA GLU A 237 18.22 -9.32 4.24
C GLU A 237 19.43 -8.99 5.11
N SER A 238 20.39 -8.21 4.59
CA SER A 238 21.54 -7.74 5.37
C SER A 238 21.13 -6.86 6.56
N LYS A 239 19.93 -6.27 6.53
CA LYS A 239 19.34 -5.50 7.64
C LYS A 239 18.52 -6.37 8.62
N GLY A 240 18.55 -7.69 8.47
CA GLY A 240 17.79 -8.64 9.30
C GLY A 240 16.31 -8.73 8.95
N ILE A 241 15.89 -8.13 7.84
CA ILE A 241 14.50 -8.14 7.36
C ILE A 241 14.33 -9.34 6.44
N ARG A 242 13.24 -10.10 6.63
CA ARG A 242 12.96 -11.28 5.80
C ARG A 242 12.41 -10.85 4.46
N THR A 243 12.89 -11.45 3.39
CA THR A 243 12.37 -11.16 2.05
C THR A 243 11.64 -12.34 1.43
N ARG A 244 10.64 -12.07 0.59
CA ARG A 244 9.96 -13.12 -0.21
C ARG A 244 9.58 -12.61 -1.58
N VAL A 245 9.66 -13.48 -2.57
CA VAL A 245 9.02 -13.28 -3.87
C VAL A 245 7.64 -13.96 -3.82
N ILE A 246 6.60 -13.15 -3.95
CA ILE A 246 5.22 -13.61 -4.13
C ILE A 246 4.98 -13.72 -5.63
N ASP A 247 4.79 -14.95 -6.09
CA ASP A 247 4.76 -15.34 -7.48
C ASP A 247 3.50 -16.17 -7.71
N ASP A 248 2.58 -15.70 -8.55
CA ASP A 248 1.31 -16.40 -8.81
C ASP A 248 1.52 -17.82 -9.40
N GLU A 249 2.70 -18.13 -9.96
CA GLU A 249 3.05 -19.45 -10.48
C GLU A 249 3.62 -20.40 -9.40
N ARG A 250 4.08 -19.89 -8.25
CA ARG A 250 4.71 -20.69 -7.17
C ARG A 250 4.09 -20.43 -5.78
N LEU A 251 4.06 -19.17 -5.37
CA LEU A 251 3.53 -18.72 -4.09
C LEU A 251 2.51 -17.60 -4.33
N ALA A 252 1.25 -17.98 -4.51
CA ALA A 252 0.16 -17.04 -4.78
C ALA A 252 -0.33 -16.30 -3.52
N ARG A 253 0.11 -16.70 -2.32
CA ARG A 253 -0.45 -16.17 -1.06
C ARG A 253 0.58 -15.99 0.05
N PHE A 254 0.59 -14.77 0.60
CA PHE A 254 1.22 -14.42 1.86
C PHE A 254 0.12 -14.11 2.89
N THR A 255 0.02 -14.89 3.97
CA THR A 255 -0.99 -14.66 5.01
C THR A 255 -0.33 -14.33 6.34
N VAL A 256 -0.83 -13.29 6.99
CA VAL A 256 -0.57 -13.01 8.41
C VAL A 256 -1.86 -13.26 9.17
N THR A 257 -1.85 -14.27 10.04
CA THR A 257 -2.95 -14.62 10.93
C THR A 257 -2.68 -14.07 12.33
N CYS A 258 -3.59 -13.25 12.85
CA CYS A 258 -3.58 -12.90 14.26
C CYS A 258 -4.16 -14.09 15.04
N GLU A 259 -3.38 -14.77 15.88
CA GLU A 259 -3.96 -15.76 16.79
C GLU A 259 -3.53 -15.49 18.22
N ARG A 260 -4.43 -15.77 19.16
CA ARG A 260 -4.05 -15.77 20.57
C ARG A 260 -3.21 -17.03 20.83
N SER A 261 -1.95 -16.86 21.23
CA SER A 261 -1.20 -17.97 21.82
C SER A 261 -1.91 -18.38 23.10
N MET A 262 -2.69 -19.45 23.06
CA MET A 262 -3.25 -20.06 24.25
C MET A 262 -2.15 -20.95 24.84
N SER A 263 -1.39 -20.39 25.77
CA SER A 263 -0.57 -21.18 26.71
C SER A 263 -1.45 -21.65 27.86
#